data_AF-A0A4U7BFH4-F1
#
_entry.id   AF-A0A4U7BFH4-F1
#
_cell.length_a   1.000
_cell.length_b   1.000
_cell.length_c   1.000
_cell.angle_alpha   90.00
_cell.angle_beta   90.00
_cell.angle_gamma   90.00
#
_symmetry.space_group_name_H-M   'P 1'
#
loop_
_entity.id
_entity.type
_entity.pdbx_description
1 polymer ?
#
loop_
_entity_poly.entity_id
_entity_poly.type
_entity_poly.pdbx_seq_one_letter_code
_entity_poly.pdbx_strand_id
1 'polypeptide(L)'
;MFTSGFAEGTQQTIELRDDDKDALCMMIRRIYDWDQTNELEVEERKDIAVLANLLAVADKYEVAIVRDEVISMLLDIFSGDWDYRMFGEALDVLAETTVMDLQNHYEEMSNKLSDDNLLSVLGMGEMDYLLELHPRLAVLLMLRVWKARELFKTAKRCQSCDYVHSPIEGMVAWDEEQVCPVCEEVDDWVKW
;
A
#
# COMPACT_ATOMS: atom_id res chain seq x y z
N MET A 1 6.75 12.85 26.12
CA MET A 1 8.13 13.39 26.19
C MET A 1 8.27 14.63 27.08
N PHE A 2 7.43 15.68 26.92
CA PHE A 2 7.59 16.95 27.66
C PHE A 2 7.00 17.01 29.08
N THR A 3 6.29 15.97 29.53
CA THR A 3 5.51 16.00 30.78
C THR A 3 6.16 15.31 31.97
N SER A 4 7.20 14.50 31.77
CA SER A 4 7.79 13.67 32.84
C SER A 4 9.32 13.62 32.89
N GLY A 5 10.02 14.20 31.91
CA GLY A 5 11.49 14.16 31.82
C GLY A 5 12.16 15.50 31.53
N PHE A 6 11.38 16.58 31.41
CA PHE A 6 11.93 17.94 31.18
C PHE A 6 12.41 18.51 32.52
N ALA A 7 13.49 17.92 33.05
CA ALA A 7 14.19 18.47 34.19
C ALA A 7 14.90 19.76 33.76
N GLU A 8 14.44 20.87 34.32
CA GLU A 8 15.07 22.18 34.30
C GLU A 8 14.96 22.96 32.97
N GLY A 9 14.36 24.15 33.04
CA GLY A 9 14.11 25.06 31.91
C GLY A 9 15.34 25.69 31.27
N THR A 10 16.47 24.99 31.21
CA THR A 10 17.75 25.43 30.61
C THR A 10 18.14 24.64 29.37
N GLN A 11 17.65 23.41 29.17
CA GLN A 11 17.87 22.67 27.92
C GLN A 11 16.77 22.99 26.90
N GLN A 12 17.07 23.91 25.98
CA GLN A 12 16.19 24.31 24.87
C GLN A 12 16.38 23.45 23.60
N THR A 13 17.24 22.44 23.65
CA THR A 13 17.63 21.63 22.49
C THR A 13 17.53 20.16 22.85
N ILE A 14 16.89 19.39 21.96
CA ILE A 14 16.83 17.93 22.03
C ILE A 14 17.62 17.39 20.85
N GLU A 15 18.56 16.48 21.13
CA GLU A 15 19.21 15.71 20.07
C GLU A 15 18.36 14.49 19.73
N LEU A 16 17.96 14.39 18.47
CA LEU A 16 17.27 13.23 17.93
C LEU A 16 18.31 12.40 17.15
N ARG A 17 18.46 11.14 17.55
CA ARG A 17 19.43 10.21 16.95
C ARG A 17 18.66 9.11 16.23
N ASP A 18 19.26 8.64 15.13
CA ASP A 18 18.78 7.52 14.32
C ASP A 18 17.48 7.77 13.54
N ASP A 19 17.08 9.04 13.34
CA ASP A 19 15.97 9.39 12.45
C ASP A 19 16.47 9.73 11.05
N ASP A 20 15.70 9.33 10.05
CA ASP A 20 15.82 9.94 8.73
C ASP A 20 15.47 11.43 8.84
N LYS A 21 16.44 12.27 8.47
CA LYS A 21 16.33 13.71 8.66
C LYS A 21 15.20 14.31 7.83
N ASP A 22 15.01 13.82 6.61
CA ASP A 22 14.07 14.38 5.67
C ASP A 22 12.64 13.98 6.07
N ALA A 23 12.41 12.71 6.39
CA ALA A 23 11.15 12.22 6.95
C ALA A 23 10.75 12.95 8.25
N LEU A 24 11.71 13.19 9.15
CA LEU A 24 11.46 13.96 10.37
C LEU A 24 11.06 15.42 10.06
N CYS A 25 11.75 16.06 9.11
CA CYS A 25 11.40 17.41 8.69
C CYS A 25 10.01 17.45 8.04
N MET A 26 9.65 16.45 7.23
CA MET A 26 8.34 16.31 6.62
C MET A 26 7.24 16.15 7.68
N MET A 27 7.43 15.25 8.66
CA MET A 27 6.48 15.07 9.76
C MET A 27 6.28 16.36 10.55
N ILE A 28 7.36 17.08 10.90
CA ILE A 28 7.27 18.36 11.63
C ILE A 28 6.52 19.40 10.80
N ARG A 29 6.86 19.57 9.52
CA ARG A 29 6.12 20.49 8.63
C ARG A 29 4.64 20.14 8.59
N ARG A 30 4.30 18.85 8.51
CA ARG A 30 2.91 18.40 8.48
C ARG A 30 2.15 18.73 9.77
N ILE A 31 2.78 18.62 10.94
CA ILE A 31 2.18 18.99 12.23
C ILE A 31 1.89 20.48 12.31
N TYR A 32 2.82 21.33 11.86
CA TYR A 32 2.71 22.79 12.02
C TYR A 32 1.94 23.48 10.89
N ASP A 33 1.94 22.90 9.68
CA ASP A 33 1.28 23.44 8.50
C ASP A 33 -0.01 22.68 8.16
N TRP A 34 -0.59 21.91 9.09
CA TRP A 34 -1.77 21.06 8.84
C TRP A 34 -2.96 21.81 8.19
N ASP A 35 -3.12 23.11 8.48
CA ASP A 35 -4.16 23.98 7.93
C ASP A 35 -3.82 24.64 6.57
N GLN A 36 -2.57 24.50 6.11
CA GLN A 36 -2.16 24.93 4.78
C GLN A 36 -2.04 23.70 3.89
N THR A 37 -2.38 23.83 2.62
CA THR A 37 -2.47 22.77 1.61
C THR A 37 -1.12 22.11 1.26
N ASN A 38 -0.27 21.82 2.25
CA ASN A 38 0.95 21.02 2.15
C ASN A 38 0.55 19.54 2.01
N GLU A 39 -0.10 19.26 0.90
CA GLU A 39 -0.04 17.95 0.29
C GLU A 39 1.44 17.64 0.01
N LEU A 40 1.90 16.43 0.37
CA LEU A 40 3.18 15.94 -0.16
C LEU A 40 3.22 16.18 -1.67
N GLU A 41 4.39 16.56 -2.20
CA GLU A 41 4.53 16.74 -3.64
C GLU A 41 4.11 15.42 -4.33
N VAL A 42 3.49 15.51 -5.51
CA VAL A 42 2.94 14.33 -6.21
C VAL A 42 3.99 13.23 -6.41
N GLU A 43 5.26 13.62 -6.50
CA GLU A 43 6.41 12.71 -6.60
C GLU A 43 6.69 11.99 -5.27
N GLU A 44 6.65 12.69 -4.13
CA GLU A 44 6.84 12.11 -2.80
C GLU A 44 5.70 11.15 -2.43
N ARG A 45 4.48 11.41 -2.91
CA ARG A 45 3.31 10.52 -2.72
C ARG A 45 3.43 9.17 -3.41
N LYS A 46 4.37 9.04 -4.36
CA LYS A 46 4.59 7.81 -5.14
C LYS A 46 5.91 7.14 -4.79
N ASP A 47 6.74 7.76 -3.95
CA ASP A 47 7.99 7.18 -3.49
C ASP A 47 7.76 6.39 -2.20
N ILE A 48 7.70 5.06 -2.34
CA ILE A 48 7.42 4.16 -1.22
C ILE A 48 8.50 4.23 -0.15
N ALA A 49 9.77 4.47 -0.52
CA ALA A 49 10.85 4.59 0.46
C ALA A 49 10.67 5.85 1.31
N VAL A 50 10.24 6.96 0.70
CA VAL A 50 9.89 8.19 1.42
C VAL A 50 8.70 7.96 2.34
N LEU A 51 7.63 7.31 1.86
CA LEU A 51 6.46 6.98 2.67
C LEU A 51 6.81 6.04 3.84
N ALA A 52 7.64 5.02 3.62
CA ALA A 52 8.08 4.09 4.66
C ALA A 52 8.88 4.82 5.76
N ASN A 53 9.82 5.67 5.39
CA ASN A 53 10.60 6.46 6.35
C ASN A 53 9.71 7.43 7.14
N LEU A 54 8.75 8.09 6.47
CA LEU A 54 7.80 8.98 7.13
C LEU A 54 6.87 8.22 8.09
N LEU A 55 6.42 7.03 7.71
CA LEU A 55 5.63 6.14 8.56
C LEU A 55 6.40 5.73 9.82
N ALA A 56 7.66 5.30 9.65
CA ALA A 56 8.52 4.86 10.74
C ALA A 56 8.78 5.99 11.75
N VAL A 57 9.04 7.21 11.27
CA VAL A 57 9.23 8.38 12.14
C VAL A 57 7.91 8.77 12.81
N ALA A 58 6.79 8.78 12.08
CA ALA A 58 5.47 9.08 12.65
C ALA A 58 5.09 8.09 13.75
N ASP A 59 5.40 6.81 13.58
CA ASP A 59 5.15 5.78 14.58
C ASP A 59 6.06 5.97 15.81
N LYS A 60 7.36 6.18 15.62
CA LYS A 60 8.33 6.44 16.70
C LYS A 60 7.92 7.60 17.61
N TYR A 61 7.36 8.66 17.03
CA TYR A 61 6.92 9.85 17.76
C TYR A 61 5.42 9.88 18.08
N GLU A 62 4.70 8.78 17.83
CA GLU A 62 3.27 8.60 18.09
C GLU A 62 2.38 9.69 17.44
N VAL A 63 2.75 10.15 16.25
CA VAL A 63 2.02 11.17 15.49
C VAL A 63 0.96 10.50 14.61
N ALA A 64 -0.12 10.07 15.26
CA ALA A 64 -1.19 9.27 14.63
C ALA A 64 -1.75 9.88 13.33
N ILE A 65 -1.89 11.20 13.29
CA ILE A 65 -2.48 11.90 12.13
C ILE A 65 -1.62 11.77 10.86
N VAL A 66 -0.29 11.83 11.01
CA VAL A 66 0.65 11.65 9.89
C VAL A 66 0.73 10.18 9.51
N ARG A 67 0.73 9.28 10.50
CA ARG A 67 0.68 7.83 10.26
C ARG A 67 -0.54 7.42 9.43
N ASP A 68 -1.72 7.86 9.83
CA ASP A 68 -2.98 7.53 9.13
C ASP A 68 -2.99 8.09 7.70
N GLU A 69 -2.46 9.30 7.51
CA GLU A 69 -2.30 9.90 6.19
C GLU A 69 -1.35 9.08 5.30
N VAL A 70 -0.20 8.67 5.82
CA VAL A 70 0.78 7.86 5.07
C VAL A 70 0.22 6.48 4.71
N ILE A 71 -0.51 5.84 5.62
CA ILE A 71 -1.20 4.58 5.31
C ILE A 71 -2.19 4.79 4.16
N SER A 72 -3.02 5.83 4.20
CA SER A 72 -3.95 6.12 3.10
C SER A 72 -3.23 6.38 1.77
N MET A 73 -2.09 7.09 1.78
CA MET A 73 -1.25 7.28 0.59
C MET A 73 -0.66 5.96 0.06
N LEU A 74 -0.22 5.04 0.94
CA LEU A 74 0.21 3.70 0.54
C LEU A 74 -0.94 2.90 -0.06
N LEU A 75 -2.17 3.05 0.45
CA LEU A 75 -3.34 2.36 -0.10
C LEU A 75 -3.78 2.91 -1.46
N ASP A 76 -3.54 4.20 -1.73
CA ASP A 76 -3.84 4.83 -3.02
C ASP A 76 -3.01 4.25 -4.17
N ILE A 77 -1.84 3.65 -3.89
CA ILE A 77 -1.00 2.94 -4.88
C ILE A 77 -1.81 1.85 -5.59
N PHE A 78 -2.65 1.11 -4.86
CA PHE A 78 -3.39 -0.02 -5.41
C PHE A 78 -4.51 0.38 -6.40
N SER A 79 -4.91 1.65 -6.39
CA SER A 79 -5.85 2.21 -7.38
C SER A 79 -5.17 2.68 -8.68
N GLY A 80 -3.84 2.61 -8.75
CA GLY A 80 -3.07 3.00 -9.93
C GLY A 80 -2.93 1.88 -10.98
N ASP A 81 -2.15 2.18 -12.01
CA ASP A 81 -1.73 1.19 -13.01
C ASP A 81 -0.89 0.09 -12.35
N TRP A 82 -0.96 -1.12 -12.91
CA TRP A 82 -0.21 -2.27 -12.39
C TRP A 82 1.30 -2.05 -12.46
N ASP A 83 1.95 -2.06 -11.30
CA ASP A 83 3.40 -2.11 -11.15
C ASP A 83 3.71 -3.12 -10.04
N TYR A 84 4.17 -4.31 -10.43
CA TYR A 84 4.47 -5.40 -9.50
C TYR A 84 5.39 -4.96 -8.36
N ARG A 85 6.44 -4.19 -8.69
CA ARG A 85 7.44 -3.77 -7.71
C ARG A 85 6.85 -2.74 -6.75
N MET A 86 6.17 -1.72 -7.27
CA MET A 86 5.55 -0.68 -6.45
C MET A 86 4.48 -1.27 -5.53
N PHE A 87 3.67 -2.21 -6.03
CA PHE A 87 2.64 -2.85 -5.23
C PHE A 87 3.26 -3.74 -4.14
N GLY A 88 4.32 -4.48 -4.46
CA GLY A 88 5.03 -5.33 -3.51
C GLY A 88 5.68 -4.52 -2.39
N GLU A 89 6.43 -3.48 -2.74
CA GLU A 89 7.06 -2.57 -1.77
C GLU A 89 6.00 -1.93 -0.85
N ALA A 90 4.83 -1.54 -1.38
CA ALA A 90 3.75 -0.98 -0.57
C ALA A 90 3.16 -2.03 0.40
N LEU A 91 2.96 -3.27 -0.05
CA LEU A 91 2.47 -4.37 0.79
C LEU A 91 3.45 -4.70 1.92
N ASP A 92 4.76 -4.71 1.64
CA ASP A 92 5.80 -4.94 2.64
C ASP A 92 5.75 -3.87 3.75
N VAL A 93 5.66 -2.59 3.38
CA VAL A 93 5.54 -1.49 4.35
C VAL A 93 4.27 -1.61 5.20
N LEU A 94 3.15 -1.99 4.57
CA LEU A 94 1.90 -2.22 5.29
C LEU A 94 1.99 -3.44 6.22
N ALA A 95 2.71 -4.49 5.85
CA ALA A 95 2.91 -5.68 6.67
C ALA A 95 3.81 -5.41 7.89
N GLU A 96 4.72 -4.44 7.81
CA GLU A 96 5.52 -3.97 8.95
C GLU A 96 4.73 -3.05 9.90
N THR A 97 3.57 -2.53 9.45
CA THR A 97 2.70 -1.69 10.27
C THR A 97 2.01 -2.52 11.35
N THR A 98 1.89 -1.99 12.56
CA THR A 98 1.23 -2.73 13.64
C THR A 98 -0.23 -3.05 13.31
N VAL A 99 -0.71 -4.21 13.76
CA VAL A 99 -2.12 -4.62 13.60
C VAL A 99 -3.08 -3.57 14.15
N MET A 100 -2.71 -2.88 15.24
CA MET A 100 -3.58 -1.90 15.89
C MET A 100 -3.76 -0.62 15.06
N ASP A 101 -2.73 -0.24 14.30
CA ASP A 101 -2.79 0.94 13.45
C ASP A 101 -3.44 0.60 12.11
N LEU A 102 -3.03 -0.50 11.47
CA LEU A 102 -3.55 -0.88 10.16
C LEU A 102 -5.03 -1.30 10.19
N GLN A 103 -5.53 -1.85 11.31
CA GLN A 103 -6.93 -2.30 11.40
C GLN A 103 -7.96 -1.19 11.17
N ASN A 104 -7.61 0.07 11.43
CA ASN A 104 -8.50 1.21 11.20
C ASN A 104 -8.70 1.47 9.70
N HIS A 105 -7.79 0.97 8.88
CA HIS A 105 -7.74 1.15 7.43
C HIS A 105 -8.17 -0.09 6.64
N TYR A 106 -8.55 -1.19 7.30
CA TYR A 106 -8.91 -2.43 6.59
C TYR A 106 -10.09 -2.29 5.63
N GLU A 107 -11.07 -1.44 5.94
CA GLU A 107 -12.20 -1.20 5.03
C GLU A 107 -11.75 -0.45 3.78
N GLU A 108 -10.92 0.59 3.94
CA GLU A 108 -10.31 1.33 2.84
C GLU A 108 -9.43 0.41 1.98
N MET A 109 -8.54 -0.34 2.62
CA MET A 109 -7.68 -1.32 1.95
C MET A 109 -8.49 -2.35 1.17
N SER A 110 -9.53 -2.92 1.78
CA SER A 110 -10.40 -3.88 1.10
C SER A 110 -11.14 -3.27 -0.10
N ASN A 111 -11.43 -1.97 -0.09
CA ASN A 111 -12.07 -1.29 -1.21
C ASN A 111 -11.05 -1.02 -2.33
N LYS A 112 -9.87 -0.49 -1.99
CA LYS A 112 -8.79 -0.16 -2.93
C LYS A 112 -8.25 -1.40 -3.65
N LEU A 113 -8.15 -2.52 -2.94
CA LEU A 113 -7.76 -3.80 -3.52
C LEU A 113 -8.86 -4.45 -4.38
N SER A 114 -10.11 -3.99 -4.31
CA SER A 114 -11.24 -4.66 -4.99
C SER A 114 -11.45 -4.28 -6.45
N ASP A 115 -10.53 -3.50 -7.01
CA ASP A 115 -10.55 -2.99 -8.38
C ASP A 115 -9.83 -3.97 -9.36
N ASP A 116 -9.45 -3.49 -10.53
CA ASP A 116 -8.92 -4.27 -11.66
C ASP A 116 -7.65 -5.09 -11.33
N ASN A 117 -6.95 -4.73 -10.25
CA ASN A 117 -5.71 -5.37 -9.81
C ASN A 117 -5.91 -6.46 -8.74
N LEU A 118 -7.15 -6.73 -8.28
CA LEU A 118 -7.42 -7.65 -7.17
C LEU A 118 -6.72 -9.01 -7.33
N LEU A 119 -6.85 -9.65 -8.49
CA LEU A 119 -6.29 -10.98 -8.72
C LEU A 119 -4.77 -10.95 -8.79
N SER A 120 -4.22 -9.89 -9.39
CA SER A 120 -2.78 -9.68 -9.49
C SER A 120 -2.17 -9.54 -8.10
N VAL A 121 -2.77 -8.71 -7.23
CA VAL A 121 -2.33 -8.54 -5.83
C VAL A 121 -2.48 -9.82 -5.03
N LEU A 122 -3.59 -10.55 -5.16
CA LEU A 122 -3.78 -11.83 -4.47
C LEU A 122 -2.80 -12.92 -4.92
N GLY A 123 -2.13 -12.75 -6.07
CA GLY A 123 -1.07 -13.64 -6.53
C GLY A 123 0.32 -13.32 -5.98
N MET A 124 0.48 -12.24 -5.20
CA MET A 124 1.76 -11.79 -4.65
C MET A 124 2.06 -12.47 -3.31
N GLY A 125 3.33 -12.83 -3.10
CA GLY A 125 3.75 -13.45 -1.82
C GLY A 125 3.72 -12.45 -0.65
N GLU A 126 3.93 -11.17 -0.95
CA GLU A 126 3.84 -10.05 -0.01
C GLU A 126 2.40 -9.92 0.53
N MET A 127 1.40 -10.18 -0.33
CA MET A 127 -0.01 -10.19 0.07
C MET A 127 -0.31 -11.38 0.99
N ASP A 128 0.21 -12.58 0.69
CA ASP A 128 0.07 -13.74 1.57
C ASP A 128 0.62 -13.46 2.97
N TYR A 129 1.83 -12.89 3.04
CA TYR A 129 2.48 -12.51 4.29
C TYR A 129 1.65 -11.48 5.08
N LEU A 130 1.14 -10.44 4.41
CA LEU A 130 0.25 -9.46 5.03
C LEU A 130 -1.01 -10.13 5.62
N LEU A 131 -1.63 -11.06 4.89
CA LEU A 131 -2.85 -11.74 5.36
C LEU A 131 -2.61 -12.65 6.56
N GLU A 132 -1.43 -13.27 6.66
CA GLU A 132 -1.01 -14.05 7.84
C GLU A 132 -0.90 -13.18 9.10
N LEU A 133 -0.35 -11.97 8.96
CA LEU A 133 -0.22 -11.00 10.06
C LEU A 133 -1.55 -10.31 10.40
N HIS A 134 -2.43 -10.14 9.39
CA HIS A 134 -3.69 -9.39 9.50
C HIS A 134 -4.91 -10.27 9.15
N PRO A 135 -5.24 -11.31 9.94
CA PRO A 135 -6.28 -12.29 9.59
C PRO A 135 -7.69 -11.68 9.48
N ARG A 136 -7.96 -10.55 10.15
CA ARG A 136 -9.23 -9.84 10.03
C ARG A 136 -9.39 -9.18 8.65
N LEU A 137 -8.29 -8.72 8.04
CA LEU A 137 -8.28 -8.25 6.65
C LEU A 137 -8.59 -9.42 5.70
N ALA A 138 -8.00 -10.60 5.93
CA ALA A 138 -8.30 -11.80 5.16
C ALA A 138 -9.80 -12.14 5.18
N VAL A 139 -10.45 -12.02 6.34
CA VAL A 139 -11.92 -12.22 6.46
C VAL A 139 -12.73 -11.23 5.62
N LEU A 140 -12.33 -9.96 5.58
CA LEU A 140 -13.00 -8.94 4.76
C LEU A 140 -12.83 -9.22 3.26
N LEU A 141 -11.62 -9.59 2.85
CA LEU A 141 -11.31 -9.93 1.46
C LEU A 141 -11.96 -11.24 1.02
N MET A 142 -12.17 -12.22 1.90
CA MET A 142 -12.86 -13.47 1.56
C MET A 142 -14.25 -13.23 0.95
N LEU A 143 -15.01 -12.25 1.44
CA LEU A 143 -16.31 -11.90 0.87
C LEU A 143 -16.18 -11.32 -0.55
N ARG A 144 -15.10 -10.58 -0.82
CA ARG A 144 -14.80 -10.00 -2.14
C ARG A 144 -14.35 -11.09 -3.12
N VAL A 145 -13.38 -11.90 -2.71
CA VAL A 145 -12.92 -13.10 -3.42
C VAL A 145 -14.09 -14.00 -3.78
N TRP A 146 -15.00 -14.27 -2.83
CA TRP A 146 -16.19 -15.07 -3.08
C TRP A 146 -17.12 -14.48 -4.15
N LYS A 147 -17.29 -13.16 -4.18
CA LYS A 147 -18.07 -12.46 -5.21
C LYS A 147 -17.37 -12.48 -6.57
N ALA A 148 -16.04 -12.38 -6.57
CA ALA A 148 -15.20 -12.39 -7.77
C ALA A 148 -14.90 -13.81 -8.31
N ARG A 149 -15.24 -14.89 -7.59
CA ARG A 149 -14.82 -16.27 -7.90
C ARG A 149 -15.08 -16.75 -9.35
N GLU A 150 -16.09 -16.21 -10.02
CA GLU A 150 -16.39 -16.60 -11.41
C GLU A 150 -15.31 -16.08 -12.37
N LEU A 151 -14.68 -14.96 -12.05
CA LEU A 151 -13.53 -14.38 -12.75
C LEU A 151 -12.32 -15.32 -12.73
N PHE A 152 -12.15 -16.11 -11.67
CA PHE A 152 -10.96 -16.95 -11.51
C PHE A 152 -10.90 -18.08 -12.54
N LYS A 153 -12.05 -18.52 -13.09
CA LYS A 153 -12.10 -19.65 -14.03
C LYS A 153 -11.44 -19.34 -15.37
N THR A 154 -11.50 -18.07 -15.77
CA THR A 154 -10.99 -17.56 -17.05
C THR A 154 -9.76 -16.69 -16.87
N ALA A 155 -9.32 -16.49 -15.62
CA ALA A 155 -8.15 -15.70 -15.29
C ALA A 155 -6.87 -16.30 -15.87
N LYS A 156 -6.05 -15.43 -16.45
CA LYS A 156 -4.69 -15.75 -16.89
C LYS A 156 -3.71 -14.76 -16.29
N ARG A 157 -2.52 -15.25 -15.99
CA ARG A 157 -1.38 -14.47 -15.51
C ARG A 157 -0.36 -14.30 -16.61
N CYS A 158 0.08 -13.06 -16.84
CA CYS A 158 1.23 -12.77 -17.69
C CYS A 158 2.51 -13.24 -16.99
N GLN A 159 3.35 -14.03 -17.64
CA GLN A 159 4.61 -14.52 -17.07
C GLN A 159 5.69 -13.43 -16.95
N SER A 160 5.55 -12.33 -17.71
CA SER A 160 6.57 -11.29 -17.79
C SER A 160 6.40 -10.19 -16.75
N CYS A 161 5.15 -9.88 -16.38
CA CYS A 161 4.84 -8.84 -15.39
C CYS A 161 3.90 -9.28 -14.26
N ASP A 162 3.53 -10.56 -14.19
CA ASP A 162 2.61 -11.16 -13.20
C ASP A 162 1.20 -10.54 -13.11
N TYR A 163 0.85 -9.65 -14.04
CA TYR A 163 -0.51 -9.12 -14.16
C TYR A 163 -1.51 -10.24 -14.45
N VAL A 164 -2.64 -10.24 -13.74
CA VAL A 164 -3.70 -11.23 -13.88
C VAL A 164 -4.91 -10.59 -14.55
N HIS A 165 -5.20 -11.04 -15.76
CA HIS A 165 -6.37 -10.62 -16.51
C HIS A 165 -7.49 -11.64 -16.38
N SER A 166 -8.70 -11.19 -16.05
CA SER A 166 -9.91 -12.01 -16.11
C SER A 166 -10.95 -11.37 -17.03
N PRO A 167 -11.20 -11.89 -18.23
CA PRO A 167 -12.31 -11.44 -19.03
C PRO A 167 -13.64 -11.85 -18.39
N ILE A 168 -14.58 -10.91 -18.32
CA ILE A 168 -15.96 -11.14 -17.88
C ILE A 168 -16.67 -12.02 -18.93
N GLU A 169 -17.49 -12.98 -18.49
CA GLU A 169 -18.31 -13.82 -19.38
C GLU A 169 -19.04 -12.98 -20.45
N GLY A 170 -18.77 -13.27 -21.73
CA GLY A 170 -19.37 -12.58 -22.88
C GLY A 170 -18.43 -11.63 -23.63
N MET A 171 -17.24 -11.32 -23.08
CA MET A 171 -16.13 -10.79 -23.88
C MET A 171 -15.48 -11.94 -24.66
N VAL A 172 -15.22 -11.67 -25.94
CA VAL A 172 -14.82 -12.63 -26.98
C VAL A 172 -13.73 -13.57 -26.45
N ALA A 173 -13.93 -14.86 -26.69
CA ALA A 173 -12.93 -15.88 -26.43
C ALA A 173 -11.57 -15.40 -26.97
N TRP A 174 -10.55 -15.58 -26.14
CA TRP A 174 -9.11 -15.46 -26.31
C TRP A 174 -8.49 -15.87 -27.69
N ASP A 175 -9.06 -15.43 -28.82
CA ASP A 175 -8.85 -15.98 -30.18
C ASP A 175 -7.86 -15.18 -31.05
N GLU A 176 -7.23 -14.12 -30.54
CA GLU A 176 -6.17 -13.36 -31.25
C GLU A 176 -4.94 -13.20 -30.33
N GLU A 177 -3.74 -13.04 -30.92
CA GLU A 177 -2.44 -12.86 -30.23
C GLU A 177 -2.58 -12.02 -28.95
N GLN A 178 -2.29 -12.63 -27.80
CA GLN A 178 -2.61 -12.01 -26.51
C GLN A 178 -1.49 -11.12 -26.06
N VAL A 179 -1.62 -9.85 -26.42
CA VAL A 179 -0.77 -8.77 -25.93
C VAL A 179 -1.15 -8.47 -24.47
N CYS A 180 -0.18 -8.53 -23.56
CA CYS A 180 -0.37 -8.02 -22.21
C CYS A 180 -0.72 -6.53 -22.24
N PRO A 181 -1.84 -6.07 -21.63
CA PRO A 181 -2.19 -4.66 -21.64
C PRO A 181 -1.23 -3.80 -20.81
N VAL A 182 -0.35 -4.42 -20.01
CA VAL A 182 0.62 -3.73 -19.15
C VAL A 182 2.02 -3.74 -19.78
N CYS A 183 2.55 -4.90 -20.15
CA CYS A 183 3.92 -5.02 -20.64
C CYS A 183 4.04 -5.27 -22.16
N GLU A 184 2.91 -5.33 -22.87
CA GLU A 184 2.84 -5.53 -24.33
C GLU A 184 3.44 -6.85 -24.86
N GLU A 185 3.83 -7.77 -23.97
CA GLU A 185 4.36 -9.08 -24.34
C GLU A 185 3.25 -9.99 -24.91
N VAL A 186 3.60 -10.76 -25.94
CA VAL A 186 2.67 -11.63 -26.69
C VAL A 186 2.86 -13.09 -26.28
N ASP A 187 1.75 -13.82 -26.12
CA ASP A 187 1.72 -15.27 -25.85
C ASP A 187 2.36 -15.77 -24.54
N ASP A 188 2.78 -14.88 -23.65
CA ASP A 188 3.35 -15.21 -22.33
C ASP A 188 2.29 -15.38 -21.22
N TRP A 189 1.14 -15.97 -21.55
CA TRP A 189 0.04 -16.14 -20.59
C TRP A 189 -0.08 -17.57 -20.07
N VAL A 190 -0.18 -17.72 -18.76
CA VAL A 190 -0.51 -19.00 -18.10
C VAL A 190 -1.82 -18.92 -17.35
N LYS A 191 -2.43 -20.08 -17.13
CA LYS A 191 -3.57 -20.18 -16.23
C LYS A 191 -3.14 -19.73 -14.83
N TRP A 192 -3.89 -18.80 -14.25
CA TRP A 192 -3.71 -18.34 -12.86
C TRP A 192 -4.19 -19.41 -11.88
#